data_AF-A0A2T6A4C7-F1
#
_entry.id   AF-A0A2T6A4C7-F1
#
_cell.length_a   1.000
_cell.length_b   1.000
_cell.length_c   1.000
_cell.angle_alpha   90.00
_cell.angle_beta   90.00
_cell.angle_gamma   90.00
#
_symmetry.space_group_name_H-M   'P 1'
#
loop_
_entity.id
_entity.type
_entity.pdbx_description
1 polymer ?
#
loop_
_entity_poly.entity_id
_entity_poly.type
_entity_poly.pdbx_seq_one_letter_code
_entity_poly.pdbx_strand_id
1 'polypeptide(L)'
;MSNYEDWLQDQPAPTKKQPALKVASIHGVLPYAGDRNPLTRSDTVKRVSVAIATPMTSGVRQVYHFDGESEYAVALDALRSPELYGLEVQLPPLSFYSRQKRKVRTHRFDLRLTFRDGYRRAVFVRNATSLAKPKTQDEIGDIFAAVTEDLADDCMVVCRGEHG
;
A
#
# COMPACT_ATOMS: atom_id res chain seq x y z
N MET A 1 -39.15 -24.67 -24.28
CA MET A 1 -37.80 -24.83 -23.68
C MET A 1 -37.24 -23.43 -23.54
N SER A 2 -37.14 -22.91 -22.31
CA SER A 2 -36.55 -21.59 -22.04
C SER A 2 -35.06 -21.68 -22.31
N ASN A 3 -34.55 -20.77 -23.14
CA ASN A 3 -33.12 -20.70 -23.45
C ASN A 3 -32.37 -20.27 -22.19
N TYR A 4 -31.27 -20.97 -21.90
CA TYR A 4 -30.36 -20.68 -20.79
C TYR A 4 -29.83 -19.22 -20.78
N GLU A 5 -29.92 -18.53 -21.91
CA GLU A 5 -29.49 -17.15 -22.11
C GLU A 5 -30.40 -16.09 -21.48
N ASP A 6 -31.69 -16.40 -21.21
CA ASP A 6 -32.63 -15.43 -20.64
C ASP A 6 -32.27 -15.01 -19.19
N TRP A 7 -31.49 -15.83 -18.46
CA TRP A 7 -31.08 -15.54 -17.08
C TRP A 7 -29.83 -14.65 -16.97
N LEU A 8 -29.14 -14.36 -18.08
CA LEU A 8 -27.94 -13.51 -18.08
C LEU A 8 -28.25 -12.02 -18.27
N GLN A 9 -29.46 -11.68 -18.69
CA GLN A 9 -29.87 -10.28 -18.94
C GLN A 9 -30.15 -9.49 -17.65
N ASP A 10 -30.41 -10.17 -16.53
CA ASP A 10 -30.75 -9.55 -15.24
C ASP A 10 -29.53 -9.27 -14.34
N GLN A 11 -28.29 -9.35 -14.86
CA GLN A 11 -27.15 -8.91 -14.07
C GLN A 11 -27.17 -7.38 -13.92
N PRO A 12 -27.23 -6.84 -12.68
CA PRO A 12 -27.23 -5.40 -12.48
C PRO A 12 -25.98 -4.80 -13.10
N ALA A 13 -26.17 -3.77 -13.92
CA ALA A 13 -25.07 -3.06 -14.55
C ALA A 13 -24.03 -2.65 -13.49
N PRO A 14 -22.72 -2.80 -13.78
CA PRO A 14 -21.67 -2.49 -12.81
C PRO A 14 -21.84 -1.07 -12.27
N THR A 15 -22.01 -0.96 -10.97
CA THR A 15 -22.27 0.31 -10.30
C THR A 15 -21.11 1.28 -10.57
N LYS A 16 -21.43 2.53 -10.92
CA LYS A 16 -20.41 3.56 -11.13
C LYS A 16 -19.52 3.68 -9.89
N LYS A 17 -18.20 3.68 -10.08
CA LYS A 17 -17.22 3.84 -8.99
C LYS A 17 -17.52 5.11 -8.22
N GLN A 18 -17.87 4.96 -6.94
CA GLN A 18 -18.10 6.08 -6.03
C GLN A 18 -16.77 6.71 -5.61
N PRO A 19 -16.75 8.01 -5.22
CA PRO A 19 -15.55 8.65 -4.74
C PRO A 19 -15.01 7.98 -3.47
N ALA A 20 -13.69 8.07 -3.27
CA ALA A 20 -13.05 7.57 -2.06
C ALA A 20 -13.61 8.25 -0.80
N LEU A 21 -13.77 7.47 0.27
CA LEU A 21 -14.21 7.94 1.57
C LEU A 21 -13.16 8.89 2.16
N LYS A 22 -13.58 10.09 2.54
CA LYS A 22 -12.72 11.03 3.25
C LYS A 22 -13.01 10.91 4.75
N VAL A 23 -11.97 10.67 5.53
CA VAL A 23 -12.06 10.80 6.99
C VAL A 23 -12.07 12.29 7.32
N ALA A 24 -13.10 12.74 8.03
CA ALA A 24 -13.19 14.12 8.49
C ALA A 24 -12.05 14.40 9.48
N SER A 25 -11.71 15.68 9.66
CA SER A 25 -10.72 16.08 10.66
C SER A 25 -11.15 15.59 12.04
N ILE A 26 -10.24 14.89 12.74
CA ILE A 26 -10.46 14.42 14.10
C ILE A 26 -9.72 15.37 15.03
N HIS A 27 -10.39 15.90 16.05
CA HIS A 27 -9.77 16.82 16.99
C HIS A 27 -8.57 16.17 17.70
N GLY A 28 -7.43 16.87 17.75
CA GLY A 28 -6.20 16.39 18.38
C GLY A 28 -5.45 15.30 17.60
N VAL A 29 -5.82 15.03 16.34
CA VAL A 29 -5.19 14.02 15.48
C VAL A 29 -4.76 14.68 14.17
N LEU A 30 -3.52 14.42 13.75
CA LEU A 30 -2.99 14.89 12.48
C LEU A 30 -3.71 14.21 11.30
N PRO A 31 -3.96 14.96 10.21
CA PRO A 31 -4.63 14.43 9.04
C PRO A 31 -3.77 13.41 8.29
N TYR A 32 -4.44 12.62 7.44
CA TYR A 32 -3.78 11.72 6.52
C TYR A 32 -2.89 12.48 5.52
N ALA A 33 -1.66 11.99 5.31
CA ALA A 33 -0.64 12.65 4.49
C ALA A 33 -0.12 11.80 3.31
N GLY A 34 -0.72 10.65 3.01
CA GLY A 34 -0.31 9.83 1.87
C GLY A 34 -0.75 10.41 0.51
N ASP A 35 -0.05 10.03 -0.56
CA ASP A 35 -0.24 10.54 -1.94
C ASP A 35 -1.66 10.28 -2.47
N ARG A 36 -2.22 9.12 -2.12
CA ARG A 36 -3.54 8.70 -2.58
C ARG A 36 -4.39 8.23 -1.42
N ASN A 37 -5.70 8.45 -1.50
CA ASN A 37 -6.64 7.90 -0.52
C ASN A 37 -7.12 6.49 -0.96
N PRO A 38 -6.73 5.41 -0.25
CA PRO A 38 -7.10 4.05 -0.61
C PRO A 38 -8.50 3.66 -0.08
N LEU A 39 -9.23 4.53 0.63
CA LEU A 39 -10.52 4.16 1.22
C LEU A 39 -11.63 4.14 0.15
N THR A 40 -11.71 3.03 -0.59
CA THR A 40 -12.78 2.78 -1.57
C THR A 40 -13.98 2.11 -0.91
N ARG A 41 -15.17 2.35 -1.45
CA ARG A 41 -16.38 1.59 -1.09
C ARG A 41 -16.43 0.31 -1.93
N SER A 42 -16.20 -0.83 -1.28
CA SER A 42 -16.27 -2.16 -1.90
C SER A 42 -16.71 -3.18 -0.86
N ASP A 43 -17.63 -4.06 -1.20
CA ASP A 43 -18.11 -5.11 -0.30
C ASP A 43 -17.12 -6.28 -0.18
N THR A 44 -16.12 -6.32 -1.07
CA THR A 44 -15.13 -7.41 -1.14
C THR A 44 -13.73 -7.01 -0.67
N VAL A 45 -13.44 -5.70 -0.57
CA VAL A 45 -12.09 -5.22 -0.25
C VAL A 45 -12.08 -4.64 1.15
N LYS A 46 -11.24 -5.21 2.03
CA LYS A 46 -11.02 -4.72 3.38
C LYS A 46 -9.89 -3.69 3.38
N ARG A 47 -10.23 -2.43 3.69
CA ARG A 47 -9.28 -1.33 3.89
C ARG A 47 -9.10 -1.09 5.38
N VAL A 48 -7.91 -0.65 5.80
CA VAL A 48 -7.65 -0.30 7.21
C VAL A 48 -7.36 1.19 7.32
N SER A 49 -8.01 1.84 8.28
CA SER A 49 -7.71 3.21 8.69
C SER A 49 -7.49 3.25 10.20
N VAL A 50 -6.41 3.88 10.64
CA VAL A 50 -5.99 3.88 12.05
C VAL A 50 -5.27 5.18 12.39
N ALA A 51 -5.34 5.60 13.65
CA ALA A 51 -4.60 6.76 14.15
C ALA A 51 -3.42 6.30 15.02
N ILE A 52 -2.19 6.57 14.59
CA ILE A 52 -0.96 6.08 15.22
C ILE A 52 -0.06 7.27 15.55
N ALA A 53 0.58 7.25 16.71
CA ALA A 53 1.63 8.20 17.05
C ALA A 53 3.01 7.56 16.87
N THR A 54 3.95 8.29 16.30
CA THR A 54 5.36 7.91 16.17
C THR A 54 6.25 9.06 16.68
N PRO A 55 7.56 8.83 16.90
CA PRO A 55 8.49 9.92 17.17
C PRO A 55 8.46 11.02 16.10
N MET A 56 8.32 10.67 14.82
CA MET A 56 8.19 11.61 13.69
C MET A 56 6.97 12.54 13.85
N THR A 57 5.87 12.05 14.42
CA THR A 57 4.67 12.86 14.67
C THR A 57 4.70 13.58 16.03
N SER A 58 5.87 13.62 16.69
CA SER A 58 6.05 14.23 18.02
C SER A 58 5.07 13.70 19.07
N GLY A 59 4.69 12.43 18.96
CA GLY A 59 3.72 11.80 19.88
C GLY A 59 2.25 12.14 19.62
N VAL A 60 1.94 13.03 18.67
CA VAL A 60 0.57 13.30 18.23
C VAL A 60 0.14 12.19 17.28
N ARG A 61 -1.07 11.63 17.46
CA ARG A 61 -1.57 10.60 16.55
C ARG A 61 -1.82 11.20 15.17
N GLN A 62 -1.46 10.47 14.12
CA GLN A 62 -1.78 10.78 12.74
C GLN A 62 -2.63 9.68 12.12
N VAL A 63 -3.56 10.06 11.25
CA VAL A 63 -4.36 9.11 10.47
C VAL A 63 -3.52 8.46 9.38
N TYR A 64 -3.57 7.13 9.29
CA TYR A 64 -2.96 6.31 8.25
C TYR A 64 -4.03 5.48 7.55
N HIS A 65 -3.85 5.26 6.24
CA HIS A 65 -4.73 4.45 5.42
C HIS A 65 -3.91 3.38 4.67
N PHE A 66 -4.38 2.14 4.74
CA PHE A 66 -3.75 0.97 4.15
C PHE A 66 -4.69 0.33 3.13
N ASP A 67 -4.15 -0.15 2.00
CA ASP A 67 -4.90 -0.83 0.93
C ASP A 67 -5.44 -2.19 1.41
N GLY A 68 -4.79 -2.79 2.41
CA GLY A 68 -5.25 -4.04 3.02
C GLY A 68 -4.64 -4.35 4.39
N GLU A 69 -5.17 -5.40 5.03
CA GLU A 69 -4.73 -5.88 6.35
C GLU A 69 -3.25 -6.27 6.37
N SER A 70 -2.70 -6.75 5.25
CA SER A 70 -1.29 -7.16 5.19
C SER A 70 -0.33 -5.96 5.27
N GLU A 71 -0.66 -4.83 4.64
CA GLU A 71 0.14 -3.61 4.79
C GLU A 71 0.09 -3.09 6.22
N TYR A 72 -1.09 -3.15 6.83
CA TYR A 72 -1.27 -2.76 8.23
C TYR A 72 -0.50 -3.69 9.19
N ALA A 73 -0.47 -5.00 8.94
CA ALA A 73 0.29 -5.94 9.76
C ALA A 73 1.80 -5.63 9.72
N VAL A 74 2.35 -5.32 8.54
CA VAL A 74 3.76 -4.91 8.41
C VAL A 74 4.03 -3.61 9.17
N ALA A 75 3.12 -2.64 9.09
CA ALA A 75 3.23 -1.42 9.88
C ALA A 75 3.16 -1.70 11.39
N LEU A 76 2.28 -2.60 11.83
CA LEU A 76 2.15 -2.98 13.24
C LEU A 76 3.43 -3.63 13.77
N ASP A 77 4.05 -4.52 12.99
CA ASP A 77 5.34 -5.13 13.35
C ASP A 77 6.44 -4.08 13.44
N ALA A 78 6.50 -3.15 12.49
CA ALA A 78 7.47 -2.05 12.53
C ALA A 78 7.27 -1.15 13.76
N LEU A 79 6.03 -0.85 14.14
CA LEU A 79 5.69 -0.01 15.31
C LEU A 79 6.11 -0.62 16.65
N ARG A 80 6.33 -1.94 16.70
CA ARG A 80 6.85 -2.62 17.89
C ARG A 80 8.36 -2.42 18.06
N SER A 81 9.06 -2.00 17.01
CA SER A 81 10.50 -1.76 17.08
C SER A 81 10.78 -0.45 17.80
N PRO A 82 11.64 -0.44 18.83
CA PRO A 82 12.07 0.81 19.47
C PRO A 82 12.89 1.70 18.53
N GLU A 83 13.48 1.12 17.49
CA GLU A 83 14.30 1.82 16.48
C GLU A 83 13.47 2.57 15.44
N LEU A 84 12.15 2.33 15.37
CA LEU A 84 11.30 3.06 14.45
C LEU A 84 11.17 4.52 14.91
N TYR A 85 11.54 5.44 14.02
CA TYR A 85 11.32 6.88 14.20
C TYR A 85 10.04 7.34 13.51
N GLY A 86 9.80 6.90 12.28
CA GLY A 86 8.70 7.39 11.45
C GLY A 86 8.07 6.33 10.57
N LEU A 87 6.80 6.52 10.27
CA LEU A 87 6.00 5.69 9.39
C LEU A 87 5.34 6.60 8.36
N GLU A 88 5.47 6.27 7.10
CA GLU A 88 4.74 6.88 6.00
C GLU A 88 4.06 5.79 5.17
N VAL A 89 2.91 6.09 4.58
CA VAL A 89 2.09 5.11 3.84
C VAL A 89 1.60 5.70 2.53
N GLN A 90 1.36 4.84 1.54
CA GLN A 90 0.87 5.22 0.20
C GLN A 90 1.76 6.30 -0.42
N LEU A 91 3.03 5.96 -0.63
CA LEU A 91 4.04 6.90 -1.08
C LEU A 91 3.73 7.48 -2.47
N PRO A 92 4.32 8.64 -2.80
CA PRO A 92 4.30 9.18 -4.15
C PRO A 92 4.77 8.15 -5.20
N PRO A 93 4.28 8.28 -6.44
CA PRO A 93 4.64 7.39 -7.51
C PRO A 93 6.13 7.46 -7.90
N LEU A 94 6.77 6.31 -7.95
CA LEU A 94 8.07 6.10 -8.59
C LEU A 94 7.88 5.65 -10.04
N SER A 95 8.49 6.36 -10.98
CA SER A 95 8.54 5.94 -12.38
C SER A 95 9.74 5.04 -12.64
N PHE A 96 9.52 3.92 -13.32
CA PHE A 96 10.56 2.95 -13.65
C PHE A 96 10.36 2.40 -15.06
N TYR A 97 11.44 1.99 -15.73
CA TYR A 97 11.35 1.30 -17.01
C TYR A 97 11.17 -0.20 -16.80
N SER A 98 10.03 -0.75 -17.21
CA SER A 98 9.79 -2.19 -17.15
C SER A 98 10.44 -2.87 -18.35
N ARG A 99 11.49 -3.67 -18.11
CA ARG A 99 12.17 -4.47 -19.16
C ARG A 99 11.20 -5.42 -19.83
N GLN A 100 10.33 -6.04 -19.05
CA GLN A 100 9.35 -7.00 -19.56
C GLN A 100 8.27 -6.35 -20.45
N LYS A 101 7.77 -5.17 -20.07
CA LYS A 101 6.71 -4.48 -20.82
C LYS A 101 7.25 -3.49 -21.85
N ARG A 102 8.57 -3.27 -21.87
CA ARG A 102 9.28 -2.34 -22.75
C ARG A 102 8.68 -0.93 -22.73
N LYS A 103 8.29 -0.46 -21.54
CA LYS A 103 7.69 0.87 -21.34
C LYS A 103 7.90 1.38 -19.92
N VAL A 104 7.83 2.70 -19.77
CA VAL A 104 7.79 3.34 -18.46
C VAL A 104 6.48 2.97 -17.76
N ARG A 105 6.60 2.58 -16.49
CA ARG A 105 5.49 2.28 -15.58
C ARG A 105 5.69 3.08 -14.30
N THR A 106 4.63 3.10 -13.50
CA THR A 106 4.64 3.72 -12.19
C THR A 106 4.40 2.66 -11.12
N HIS A 107 5.18 2.73 -10.06
CA HIS A 107 5.01 1.96 -8.84
C HIS A 107 4.78 2.90 -7.66
N ARG A 108 4.08 2.44 -6.63
CA ARG A 108 3.99 3.13 -5.33
C ARG A 108 4.34 2.10 -4.28
N PHE A 109 5.29 2.43 -3.43
CA PHE A 109 5.58 1.63 -2.25
C PHE A 109 4.45 1.78 -1.25
N ASP A 110 4.17 0.71 -0.54
CA ASP A 110 3.06 0.66 0.40
C ASP A 110 3.41 1.47 1.65
N LEU A 111 4.65 1.33 2.12
CA LEU A 111 5.17 1.95 3.34
C LEU A 111 6.60 2.49 3.14
N ARG A 112 6.97 3.49 3.93
CA ARG A 112 8.35 3.87 4.19
C ARG A 112 8.58 3.95 5.68
N LEU A 113 9.58 3.21 6.14
CA LEU A 113 10.00 3.17 7.53
C LEU A 113 11.23 4.07 7.67
N THR A 114 11.18 5.03 8.58
CA THR A 114 12.35 5.82 8.96
C THR A 114 12.81 5.35 10.33
N PHE A 115 14.08 4.99 10.46
CA PHE A 115 14.70 4.57 11.71
C PHE A 115 15.39 5.74 12.41
N ARG A 116 15.73 5.56 13.69
CA ARG A 116 16.31 6.63 14.54
C ARG A 116 17.68 7.14 14.06
N ASP A 117 18.43 6.31 13.35
CA ASP A 117 19.71 6.67 12.72
C ASP A 117 19.52 7.47 11.42
N GLY A 118 18.27 7.70 10.99
CA GLY A 118 17.94 8.38 9.74
C GLY A 118 17.82 7.43 8.54
N TYR A 119 18.09 6.13 8.71
CA TYR A 119 17.94 5.14 7.65
C TYR A 119 16.48 5.01 7.23
N ARG A 120 16.22 4.97 5.93
CA ARG A 120 14.88 4.89 5.34
C ARG A 120 14.78 3.66 4.46
N ARG A 121 13.80 2.81 4.78
CA ARG A 121 13.48 1.61 4.02
C ARG A 121 12.11 1.72 3.37
N ALA A 122 12.05 1.63 2.05
CA ALA A 122 10.80 1.49 1.33
C ALA A 122 10.35 0.02 1.33
N VAL A 123 9.06 -0.22 1.58
CA VAL A 123 8.50 -1.57 1.74
C VAL A 123 7.44 -1.83 0.69
N PHE A 124 7.59 -2.97 0.03
CA PHE A 124 6.63 -3.49 -0.92
C PHE A 124 6.00 -4.78 -0.40
N VAL A 125 4.72 -4.75 -0.08
CA VAL A 125 3.98 -5.89 0.47
C VAL A 125 3.39 -6.72 -0.65
N ARG A 126 3.71 -8.01 -0.69
CA ARG A 126 3.22 -8.93 -1.73
C ARG A 126 2.79 -10.27 -1.16
N ASN A 127 1.79 -10.86 -1.79
CA ASN A 127 1.40 -12.25 -1.55
C ASN A 127 2.49 -13.20 -2.10
N ALA A 128 2.86 -14.21 -1.31
CA ALA A 128 3.85 -15.23 -1.66
C ALA A 128 3.62 -15.88 -3.04
N THR A 129 2.39 -16.24 -3.39
CA THR A 129 2.03 -16.88 -4.66
C THR A 129 2.26 -15.96 -5.86
N SER A 130 2.05 -14.65 -5.70
CA SER A 130 2.40 -13.67 -6.74
C SER A 130 3.91 -13.47 -6.82
N LEU A 131 4.57 -13.45 -5.66
CA LEU A 131 6.00 -13.21 -5.54
C LEU A 131 6.84 -14.37 -6.10
N ALA A 132 6.35 -15.60 -6.02
CA ALA A 132 7.02 -16.77 -6.58
C ALA A 132 7.14 -16.76 -8.11
N LYS A 133 6.37 -15.90 -8.81
CA LYS A 133 6.41 -15.81 -10.28
C LYS A 133 7.69 -15.09 -10.72
N PRO A 134 8.52 -15.66 -11.60
CA PRO A 134 9.75 -15.02 -12.08
C PRO A 134 9.52 -13.61 -12.66
N LYS A 135 8.43 -13.47 -13.42
CA LYS A 135 7.95 -12.18 -13.93
C LYS A 135 7.77 -11.10 -12.87
N THR A 136 7.26 -11.48 -11.70
CA THR A 136 7.05 -10.54 -10.58
C THR A 136 8.39 -10.15 -9.97
N GLN A 137 9.31 -11.11 -9.81
CA GLN A 137 10.68 -10.85 -9.33
C GLN A 137 11.46 -9.92 -10.27
N ASP A 138 11.37 -10.14 -11.59
CA ASP A 138 12.01 -9.27 -12.57
C ASP A 138 11.48 -7.83 -12.50
N GLU A 139 10.15 -7.68 -12.36
CA GLU A 139 9.52 -6.36 -12.21
C GLU A 139 9.89 -5.69 -10.88
N ILE A 140 9.99 -6.45 -9.79
CA ILE A 140 10.50 -5.94 -8.50
C ILE A 140 11.94 -5.45 -8.67
N GLY A 141 12.79 -6.20 -9.38
CA GLY A 141 14.15 -5.77 -9.68
C GLY A 141 14.19 -4.46 -10.47
N ASP A 142 13.31 -4.30 -11.46
CA ASP A 142 13.19 -3.04 -12.23
C ASP A 142 12.76 -1.86 -11.35
N ILE A 143 11.83 -2.10 -10.41
CA ILE A 143 11.37 -1.09 -9.46
C ILE A 143 12.51 -0.70 -8.52
N PHE A 144 13.19 -1.68 -7.93
CA PHE A 144 14.24 -1.43 -6.93
C PHE A 144 15.44 -0.72 -7.55
N ALA A 145 15.80 -1.06 -8.80
CA ALA A 145 16.85 -0.37 -9.54
C ALA A 145 16.52 1.09 -9.87
N ALA A 146 15.24 1.47 -9.84
CA ALA A 146 14.80 2.84 -10.10
C ALA A 146 14.69 3.69 -8.83
N VAL A 147 14.87 3.10 -7.64
CA VAL A 147 14.76 3.82 -6.36
C VAL A 147 15.95 4.76 -6.20
N THR A 148 15.63 5.98 -5.82
CA THR A 148 16.57 7.08 -5.61
C THR A 148 16.71 7.38 -4.12
N GLU A 149 17.83 8.00 -3.73
CA GLU A 149 18.15 8.32 -2.33
C GLU A 149 17.15 9.31 -1.68
N ASP A 150 16.46 10.13 -2.47
CA ASP A 150 15.38 10.98 -1.96
C ASP A 150 14.14 10.17 -1.54
N LEU A 151 13.91 9.01 -2.18
CA LEU A 151 12.82 8.11 -1.84
C LEU A 151 13.17 7.25 -0.62
N ALA A 152 14.29 6.51 -0.65
CA ALA A 152 14.73 5.62 0.42
C ALA A 152 16.20 5.21 0.25
N ASP A 153 16.82 4.77 1.33
CA ASP A 153 18.20 4.28 1.34
C ASP A 153 18.26 2.80 0.91
N ASP A 154 17.19 2.04 1.14
CA ASP A 154 16.99 0.72 0.54
C ASP A 154 15.51 0.33 0.34
N CYS A 155 15.31 -0.85 -0.23
CA CYS A 155 14.00 -1.42 -0.49
C CYS A 155 13.94 -2.88 -0.02
N MET A 156 12.78 -3.29 0.49
CA MET A 156 12.50 -4.69 0.76
C MET A 156 11.12 -5.12 0.30
N VAL A 157 11.00 -6.40 -0.02
CA VAL A 157 9.71 -7.05 -0.21
C VAL A 157 9.36 -7.79 1.07
N VAL A 158 8.15 -7.56 1.58
CA VAL A 158 7.60 -8.34 2.69
C VAL A 158 6.53 -9.28 2.14
N CYS A 159 6.75 -10.57 2.36
CA CYS A 159 5.86 -11.63 1.92
C CYS A 159 4.77 -11.85 2.96
N ARG A 160 3.51 -11.91 2.53
CA ARG A 160 2.46 -12.53 3.34
C ARG A 160 2.54 -14.05 3.19
N GLY A 161 2.72 -14.78 4.30
CA GLY A 161 2.54 -16.23 4.34
C GLY A 161 1.07 -16.63 4.13
N GLU A 162 0.82 -17.79 3.53
CA GLU A 162 -0.53 -18.35 3.49
C GLU A 162 -0.91 -18.79 4.91
N HIS A 163 -1.87 -18.11 5.53
CA HIS A 163 -2.66 -18.73 6.58
C HIS A 163 -3.85 -19.37 5.86
N GLY A 164 -3.84 -20.71 5.85
CA GLY A 164 -4.99 -21.53 5.45
C GLY A 164 -6.15 -21.39 6.41
#